data_AF-A0A9D9RXZ8-F1
#
_entry.id   AF-A0A9D9RXZ8-F1
#
_cell.length_a   1.000
_cell.length_b   1.000
_cell.length_c   1.000
_cell.angle_alpha   90.00
_cell.angle_beta   90.00
_cell.angle_gamma   90.00
#
_symmetry.space_group_name_H-M   'P 1'
#
loop_
_entity.id
_entity.type
_entity.pdbx_description
1 polymer ?
#
loop_
_entity_poly.entity_id
_entity_poly.type
_entity_poly.pdbx_seq_one_letter_code
_entity_poly.pdbx_strand_id
1 'polypeptide(L)'
;AFLNTNWALAWSSNYLVTGTAVVSRNDTQVSVSLNDAPVSLTCQTLATGNAAFENITVPAGTFRALKVICTAQGHVTAVVNGVSVSGTVEGQSFHWFAPYIGQVKMQVTAALVRVFDIPFTLSTDSTLNLIGYNQVP
;
A
#
# COMPACT_ATOMS: atom_id res chain seq x y z
N ALA A 1 8.57 22.35 7.79
CA ALA A 1 8.37 21.84 6.42
C ALA A 1 6.88 21.82 6.04
N PHE A 2 6.02 21.05 6.74
CA PHE A 2 4.58 20.88 6.43
C PHE A 2 3.73 22.16 6.33
N LEU A 3 3.91 23.10 7.27
CA LEU A 3 3.18 24.38 7.25
C LEU A 3 3.61 25.29 6.08
N ASN A 4 4.84 25.14 5.59
CA ASN A 4 5.42 26.01 4.57
C ASN A 4 5.04 25.60 3.14
N THR A 5 4.56 24.37 2.93
CA THR A 5 4.08 23.88 1.62
C THR A 5 2.55 23.79 1.55
N ASN A 6 1.85 24.34 2.53
CA ASN A 6 0.40 24.19 2.69
C ASN A 6 -0.03 22.72 2.54
N TRP A 7 0.70 21.78 3.15
CA TRP A 7 0.37 20.35 3.09
C TRP A 7 0.32 19.72 1.68
N ALA A 8 0.79 20.41 0.64
CA ALA A 8 1.05 19.82 -0.68
C ALA A 8 2.34 19.00 -0.57
N LEU A 9 2.23 17.68 -0.51
CA LEU A 9 3.35 16.82 -0.21
C LEU A 9 3.35 15.62 -1.13
N ALA A 10 4.50 15.38 -1.73
CA ALA A 10 4.87 14.12 -2.32
C ALA A 10 6.17 13.65 -1.67
N TRP A 11 6.26 12.36 -1.38
CA TRP A 11 7.49 11.75 -0.88
C TRP A 11 7.64 10.36 -1.45
N SER A 12 8.88 9.89 -1.46
CA SER A 12 9.23 8.53 -1.86
C SER A 12 9.99 7.86 -0.72
N SER A 13 9.73 6.59 -0.51
CA SER A 13 10.36 5.77 0.52
C SER A 13 10.66 4.40 -0.06
N ASN A 14 11.79 3.81 0.34
CA ASN A 14 12.19 2.48 -0.09
C ASN A 14 11.97 1.49 1.06
N TYR A 15 11.30 0.39 0.78
CA TYR A 15 11.00 -0.67 1.73
C TYR A 15 11.56 -1.99 1.24
N LEU A 16 11.96 -2.86 2.17
CA LEU A 16 12.13 -4.28 1.91
C LEU A 16 10.81 -4.97 2.25
N VAL A 17 10.22 -5.64 1.26
CA VAL A 17 8.93 -6.30 1.40
C VAL A 17 9.12 -7.82 1.31
N THR A 18 8.56 -8.52 2.29
CA THR A 18 8.54 -9.97 2.34
C THR A 18 7.10 -10.45 2.45
N GLY A 19 6.74 -11.52 1.73
CA GLY A 19 5.38 -12.04 1.69
C GLY A 19 5.18 -13.08 0.59
N THR A 20 4.07 -13.80 0.63
CA THR A 20 3.75 -14.81 -0.38
C THR A 20 2.31 -14.68 -0.84
N ALA A 21 2.06 -14.89 -2.13
CA ALA A 21 0.72 -14.92 -2.71
C ALA A 21 0.59 -16.14 -3.63
N VAL A 22 -0.56 -16.80 -3.62
CA VAL A 22 -0.88 -17.86 -4.57
C VAL A 22 -1.97 -17.36 -5.51
N VAL A 23 -1.67 -17.32 -6.80
CA VAL A 23 -2.59 -16.89 -7.86
C VAL A 23 -2.95 -18.10 -8.69
N SER A 24 -4.24 -18.37 -8.87
CA SER A 24 -4.73 -19.46 -9.72
C SER A 24 -5.28 -18.89 -11.02
N ARG A 25 -4.83 -19.40 -12.17
CA ARG A 25 -5.38 -19.06 -13.50
C ARG A 25 -5.39 -20.30 -14.39
N ASN A 26 -6.54 -20.63 -14.97
CA ASN A 26 -6.71 -21.77 -15.87
C ASN A 26 -6.07 -23.07 -15.31
N ASP A 27 -6.42 -23.41 -14.07
CA ASP A 27 -5.90 -24.57 -13.33
C ASP A 27 -4.38 -24.59 -13.05
N THR A 28 -3.67 -23.49 -13.38
CA THR A 28 -2.26 -23.31 -13.03
C THR A 28 -2.15 -22.44 -11.78
N GLN A 29 -1.45 -22.94 -10.76
CA GLN A 29 -1.09 -22.16 -9.58
C GLN A 29 0.28 -21.51 -9.76
N VAL A 30 0.31 -20.19 -9.62
CA VAL A 30 1.53 -19.40 -9.57
C VAL A 30 1.73 -18.96 -8.12
N SER A 31 2.84 -19.37 -7.52
CA SER A 31 3.23 -18.89 -6.19
C SER A 31 4.20 -17.72 -6.35
N VAL A 32 3.79 -16.54 -5.92
CA VAL A 32 4.65 -15.35 -5.88
C VAL A 32 5.24 -15.27 -4.49
N SER A 33 6.57 -15.17 -4.40
CA SER A 33 7.27 -14.91 -3.15
C SER A 33 7.99 -13.57 -3.26
N LEU A 34 7.81 -12.73 -2.27
CA LEU A 34 8.61 -11.53 -2.04
C LEU A 34 9.58 -11.92 -0.93
N ASN A 35 10.87 -11.93 -1.23
CA ASN A 35 11.91 -12.20 -0.23
C ASN A 35 12.85 -10.99 -0.22
N ASP A 36 12.69 -10.14 0.79
CA ASP A 36 13.38 -8.85 0.91
C ASP A 36 13.38 -8.07 -0.41
N ALA A 37 12.23 -8.06 -1.08
CA ALA A 37 12.07 -7.43 -2.37
C ALA A 37 12.08 -5.90 -2.18
N PRO A 38 13.00 -5.17 -2.84
CA PRO A 38 13.02 -3.72 -2.75
C PRO A 38 11.79 -3.14 -3.48
N VAL A 39 11.00 -2.38 -2.75
CA VAL A 39 9.80 -1.70 -3.25
C VAL A 39 9.91 -0.21 -2.95
N SER A 40 9.81 0.60 -4.00
CA SER A 40 9.65 2.04 -3.91
C SER A 40 8.18 2.36 -3.69
N LEU A 41 7.87 3.09 -2.63
CA LEU A 41 6.54 3.60 -2.33
C LEU A 41 6.55 5.12 -2.49
N THR A 42 5.84 5.61 -3.49
CA THR A 42 5.66 7.04 -3.71
C THR A 42 4.28 7.45 -3.24
N CYS A 43 4.22 8.36 -2.28
CA CYS A 43 2.97 8.83 -1.69
C CYS A 43 2.79 10.33 -1.92
N GLN A 44 1.54 10.76 -2.04
CA GLN A 44 1.20 12.17 -2.11
C GLN A 44 -0.16 12.50 -1.50
N THR A 45 -0.32 13.73 -1.03
CA THR A 45 -1.63 14.27 -0.65
C THR A 45 -2.46 14.55 -1.90
N LEU A 46 -3.78 14.32 -1.84
CA LEU A 46 -4.69 14.55 -2.97
C LEU A 46 -5.15 16.01 -3.09
N ALA A 47 -4.92 16.81 -2.06
CA ALA A 47 -5.27 18.22 -1.99
C ALA A 47 -4.30 18.94 -1.04
N THR A 48 -4.47 20.26 -0.89
CA THR A 48 -3.62 21.10 -0.05
C THR A 48 -4.39 21.63 1.16
N GLY A 49 -3.67 21.97 2.21
CA GLY A 49 -4.19 22.52 3.46
C GLY A 49 -5.28 21.66 4.07
N ASN A 50 -6.33 22.31 4.57
CA ASN A 50 -7.48 21.64 5.19
C ASN A 50 -8.28 20.75 4.24
N ALA A 51 -8.15 20.94 2.91
CA ALA A 51 -8.84 20.11 1.92
C ALA A 51 -8.18 18.73 1.75
N ALA A 52 -6.94 18.56 2.21
CA ALA A 52 -6.27 17.26 2.26
C ALA A 52 -6.80 16.34 3.37
N PHE A 53 -7.62 16.89 4.28
CA PHE A 53 -8.18 16.18 5.41
C PHE A 53 -9.65 15.85 5.19
N GLU A 54 -10.05 14.61 5.50
CA GLU A 54 -11.45 14.19 5.52
C GLU A 54 -11.78 13.51 6.85
N ASN A 55 -13.06 13.53 7.23
CA ASN A 55 -13.52 12.75 8.37
C ASN A 55 -13.67 11.29 7.92
N ILE A 56 -12.95 10.39 8.58
CA ILE A 56 -13.03 8.94 8.33
C ILE A 56 -13.53 8.24 9.59
N THR A 57 -14.47 7.30 9.41
CA THR A 57 -14.98 6.48 10.51
C THR A 57 -14.45 5.06 10.36
N VAL A 58 -13.87 4.54 11.45
CA VAL A 58 -13.35 3.19 11.61
C VAL A 58 -13.84 2.65 12.97
N PRO A 59 -13.63 1.36 13.31
CA PRO A 59 -14.13 0.82 14.58
C PRO A 59 -13.62 1.58 15.82
N ALA A 60 -12.41 2.14 15.79
CA ALA A 60 -11.87 2.96 16.88
C ALA A 60 -12.53 4.35 17.02
N GLY A 61 -13.40 4.76 16.10
CA GLY A 61 -14.09 6.06 16.13
C GLY A 61 -14.00 6.85 14.83
N THR A 62 -14.38 8.13 14.90
CA THR A 62 -14.31 9.07 13.78
C THR A 62 -13.14 10.03 13.98
N PHE A 63 -12.31 10.17 12.95
CA PHE A 63 -11.10 11.00 12.99
C PHE A 63 -11.07 11.97 11.81
N ARG A 64 -10.57 13.18 12.05
CA ARG A 64 -10.17 14.07 10.96
C ARG A 64 -8.77 13.67 10.50
N ALA A 65 -8.67 13.00 9.36
CA ALA A 65 -7.45 12.34 8.91
C ALA A 65 -6.95 12.91 7.57
N LEU A 66 -5.63 13.02 7.44
CA LEU A 66 -4.96 13.34 6.19
C LEU A 66 -5.06 12.13 5.26
N LYS A 67 -5.61 12.32 4.07
CA LYS A 67 -5.70 11.28 3.04
C LYS A 67 -4.54 11.38 2.06
N VAL A 68 -3.85 10.27 1.86
CA VAL A 68 -2.76 10.17 0.89
C VAL A 68 -3.00 9.00 -0.05
N ILE A 69 -2.60 9.17 -1.31
CA ILE A 69 -2.51 8.09 -2.29
C ILE A 69 -1.06 7.65 -2.36
N CYS A 70 -0.83 6.34 -2.35
CA CYS A 70 0.48 5.75 -2.47
C CYS A 70 0.51 4.73 -3.61
N THR A 71 1.55 4.81 -4.43
CA THR A 71 1.84 3.84 -5.49
C THR A 71 3.13 3.11 -5.14
N ALA A 72 3.05 1.78 -5.11
CA ALA A 72 4.17 0.89 -4.88
C ALA A 72 4.68 0.35 -6.22
N GLN A 73 5.99 0.31 -6.42
CA GLN A 73 6.62 -0.35 -7.55
C GLN A 73 7.89 -1.05 -7.08
N GLY A 74 8.08 -2.31 -7.48
CA GLY A 74 9.28 -3.05 -7.11
C GLY A 74 9.56 -4.24 -8.01
N HIS A 75 10.78 -4.75 -7.92
CA HIS A 75 11.17 -6.00 -8.55
C HIS A 75 10.95 -7.16 -7.57
N VAL A 76 10.46 -8.27 -8.10
CA VAL A 76 10.09 -9.44 -7.29
C VAL A 76 10.63 -10.71 -7.92
N THR A 77 10.74 -11.78 -7.13
CA THR A 77 11.11 -13.12 -7.63
C THR A 77 9.93 -14.06 -7.42
N ALA A 78 9.13 -14.31 -8.46
CA ALA A 78 8.05 -15.29 -8.37
C ALA A 78 8.59 -16.73 -8.55
N VAL A 79 7.82 -17.73 -8.11
CA VAL A 79 8.12 -19.15 -8.32
C VAL A 79 6.98 -19.78 -9.12
N VAL A 80 7.25 -20.13 -10.38
CA VAL A 80 6.28 -20.75 -11.28
C VAL A 80 6.69 -22.20 -11.51
N ASN A 81 5.84 -23.16 -11.13
CA ASN A 81 6.14 -24.60 -11.24
C ASN A 81 7.50 -25.00 -10.65
N GLY A 82 7.91 -24.39 -9.53
CA GLY A 82 9.19 -24.66 -8.87
C GLY A 82 10.40 -23.92 -9.45
N VAL A 83 10.22 -23.09 -10.48
CA VAL A 83 11.29 -22.29 -11.09
C VAL A 83 11.18 -20.83 -10.65
N SER A 84 12.28 -20.27 -10.13
CA SER A 84 12.37 -18.85 -9.77
C SER A 84 12.47 -17.97 -11.01
N VAL A 85 11.65 -16.93 -11.07
CA VAL A 85 11.50 -16.05 -12.23
C VAL A 85 11.37 -14.60 -11.77
N SER A 86 12.06 -13.69 -12.45
CA SER A 86 11.98 -12.26 -12.14
C SER A 86 10.63 -11.69 -12.59
N GLY A 87 10.12 -10.75 -11.81
CA GLY A 87 8.89 -10.04 -12.10
C GLY A 87 8.89 -8.62 -11.54
N THR A 88 7.77 -7.93 -11.71
CA THR A 88 7.50 -6.66 -11.04
C THR A 88 6.21 -6.73 -10.24
N VAL A 89 6.16 -5.96 -9.16
CA VAL A 89 4.93 -5.68 -8.42
C VAL A 89 4.60 -4.22 -8.57
N GLU A 90 3.33 -3.94 -8.83
CA GLU A 90 2.75 -2.61 -8.85
C GLU A 90 1.55 -2.61 -7.92
N GLY A 91 1.42 -1.59 -7.08
CA GLY A 91 0.29 -1.49 -6.16
C GLY A 91 -0.16 -0.05 -6.01
N GLN A 92 -1.43 0.14 -5.70
CA GLN A 92 -1.97 1.44 -5.33
C GLN A 92 -2.81 1.29 -4.07
N SER A 93 -2.73 2.29 -3.20
CA SER A 93 -3.49 2.31 -1.96
C SER A 93 -3.80 3.74 -1.52
N PHE A 94 -4.92 3.89 -0.81
CA PHE A 94 -5.19 5.07 0.00
C PHE A 94 -4.85 4.80 1.46
N HIS A 95 -4.26 5.80 2.10
CA HIS A 95 -3.93 5.76 3.51
C HIS A 95 -4.49 7.01 4.20
N TRP A 96 -4.95 6.82 5.44
CA TRP A 96 -5.47 7.89 6.27
C TRP A 96 -4.67 7.98 7.55
N PHE A 97 -4.17 9.18 7.86
CA PHE A 97 -3.38 9.45 9.05
C PHE A 97 -4.05 10.50 9.93
N ALA A 98 -4.29 10.21 11.20
CA ALA A 98 -4.83 11.17 12.16
C ALA A 98 -3.71 11.70 13.08
N PRO A 99 -3.72 13.00 13.43
CA PRO A 99 -2.76 13.58 14.37
C PRO A 99 -2.75 12.82 15.71
N TYR A 100 -1.57 12.57 16.27
CA TYR A 100 -1.36 11.87 17.56
C TYR A 100 -1.82 10.40 17.61
N ILE A 101 -2.28 9.85 16.48
CA ILE A 101 -2.76 8.46 16.37
C ILE A 101 -1.93 7.70 15.33
N GLY A 102 -1.55 8.34 14.23
CA GLY A 102 -0.87 7.69 13.11
C GLY A 102 -1.87 7.15 12.10
N GLN A 103 -1.57 5.98 11.51
CA GLN A 103 -2.40 5.39 10.46
C GLN A 103 -3.72 4.85 11.03
N VAL A 104 -4.85 5.39 10.56
CA VAL A 104 -6.18 4.98 11.00
C VAL A 104 -6.87 4.02 10.02
N LYS A 105 -6.54 4.14 8.73
CA LYS A 105 -7.09 3.29 7.67
C LYS A 105 -6.09 3.12 6.53
N MET A 106 -6.13 1.95 5.91
CA MET A 106 -5.53 1.70 4.59
C MET A 106 -6.55 0.97 3.73
N GLN A 107 -6.55 1.27 2.43
CA GLN A 107 -7.30 0.52 1.45
C GLN A 107 -6.43 0.32 0.23
N VAL A 108 -6.15 -0.93 -0.12
CA VAL A 108 -5.52 -1.26 -1.40
C VAL A 108 -6.59 -1.12 -2.49
N THR A 109 -6.28 -0.38 -3.55
CA THR A 109 -7.20 -0.18 -4.68
C THR A 109 -6.80 -0.97 -5.90
N ALA A 110 -5.52 -1.32 -6.01
CA ALA A 110 -4.99 -2.17 -7.06
C ALA A 110 -3.70 -2.84 -6.57
N ALA A 111 -3.49 -4.07 -7.03
CA ALA A 111 -2.23 -4.76 -6.90
C ALA A 111 -2.07 -5.70 -8.10
N LEU A 112 -0.92 -5.60 -8.75
CA LEU A 112 -0.58 -6.28 -9.97
C LEU A 112 0.80 -6.88 -9.80
N VAL A 113 0.94 -8.13 -10.20
CA VAL A 113 2.25 -8.76 -10.39
C VAL A 113 2.43 -9.08 -11.86
N ARG A 114 3.58 -8.73 -12.43
CA ARG A 114 3.95 -9.13 -13.78
C ARG A 114 5.08 -10.13 -13.70
N VAL A 115 4.89 -11.29 -14.34
CA VAL A 115 5.92 -12.33 -14.48
C VAL A 115 5.95 -12.71 -15.95
N PHE A 116 7.12 -12.72 -16.58
CA PHE A 116 7.25 -12.93 -18.04
C PHE A 116 6.38 -11.96 -18.87
N ASP A 117 6.28 -10.70 -18.46
CA ASP A 117 5.39 -9.69 -19.03
C ASP A 117 3.88 -10.02 -18.99
N ILE A 118 3.49 -11.12 -18.34
CA ILE A 118 2.10 -11.52 -18.14
C ILE A 118 1.59 -10.85 -16.85
N PRO A 119 0.55 -10.00 -16.92
CA PRO A 119 -0.06 -9.38 -15.75
C PRO A 119 -0.98 -10.37 -15.01
N PHE A 120 -0.82 -10.43 -13.69
CA PHE A 120 -1.68 -11.12 -12.74
C PHE A 120 -2.24 -10.09 -11.76
N THR A 121 -3.55 -9.85 -11.83
CA THR A 121 -4.25 -9.03 -10.85
C THR A 121 -4.38 -9.80 -9.55
N LEU A 122 -3.88 -9.22 -8.46
CA LEU A 122 -4.09 -9.78 -7.13
C LEU A 122 -5.46 -9.32 -6.62
N SER A 123 -6.16 -10.17 -5.85
CA SER A 123 -7.36 -9.73 -5.13
C SER A 123 -6.97 -8.64 -4.13
N THR A 124 -7.65 -7.49 -4.19
CA THR A 124 -7.25 -6.27 -3.47
C THR A 124 -8.27 -5.79 -2.45
N ASP A 125 -9.17 -6.66 -1.96
CA ASP A 125 -10.10 -6.31 -0.87
C ASP A 125 -9.40 -6.19 0.50
N SER A 126 -8.12 -5.85 0.49
CA SER A 126 -7.28 -5.63 1.65
C SER A 126 -7.55 -4.25 2.22
N THR A 127 -8.18 -4.23 3.39
CA THR A 127 -8.33 -3.03 4.19
C THR A 127 -7.66 -3.21 5.54
N LEU A 128 -7.02 -2.13 6.01
CA LEU A 128 -6.58 -2.00 7.39
C LEU A 128 -7.50 -0.97 8.04
N ASN A 129 -8.04 -1.30 9.20
CA ASN A 129 -8.83 -0.35 10.00
C ASN A 129 -8.32 -0.36 11.43
N LEU A 130 -8.15 0.84 12.00
CA LEU A 130 -7.83 0.98 13.42
C LEU A 130 -9.01 0.52 14.27
N ILE A 131 -8.75 -0.44 15.14
CA ILE A 131 -9.74 -0.99 16.08
C ILE A 131 -9.61 -0.44 17.50
N GLY A 132 -8.45 0.12 17.84
CA GLY A 132 -8.17 0.78 19.11
C GLY A 132 -6.74 1.32 19.16
N TYR A 133 -6.47 2.26 20.06
CA TYR A 133 -5.15 2.82 20.30
C TYR A 133 -5.06 3.27 21.76
N ASN A 134 -3.85 3.28 22.32
CA ASN A 134 -3.57 3.81 23.65
C ASN A 134 -2.59 4.97 23.52
N GLN A 135 -2.81 6.04 24.29
CA GLN A 135 -1.81 7.07 24.45
C GLN A 135 -0.75 6.58 25.42
N VAL A 136 0.52 6.61 25.00
CA VAL A 136 1.65 6.35 25.88
C VAL A 136 2.11 7.69 26.46
N PRO A 137 2.29 7.80 27.80
CA PRO A 137 2.76 9.02 28.45
C PRO A 137 4.13 9.52 27.94
#